data_AF-A0A7V4LEK4-F1
#
_entry.id   AF-A0A7V4LEK4-F1
#
_cell.length_a   1.000
_cell.length_b   1.000
_cell.length_c   1.000
_cell.angle_alpha   90.00
_cell.angle_beta   90.00
_cell.angle_gamma   90.00
#
_symmetry.space_group_name_H-M   'P 1'
#
loop_
_entity.id
_entity.type
_entity.pdbx_description
1 polymer ?
#
loop_
_entity_poly.entity_id
_entity_poly.type
_entity_poly.pdbx_seq_one_letter_code
_entity_poly.pdbx_strand_id
1 'polypeptide(L)'
;MSGSCLSDSRLWKAIHDLERRLTELDAEGRLEALRETVVALGRRAEAMDLQLNALLGLLEAKGVLTLDELSDAAVRLDLADGVEDGRMGADLVAHAPRCPSCARPVNPGRSRCVFCGTELPPAGVPGAGDPAARPRIVACARCGESIAERDAYYTEDGAVCPRCFRR
;
A
#
# COMPACT_ATOMS: atom_id res chain seq x y z
N MET A 1 75.02 18.96 14.30
CA MET A 1 74.57 17.65 14.83
C MET A 1 73.11 17.55 14.51
N SER A 2 72.82 16.94 13.37
CA SER A 2 71.52 16.94 12.70
C SER A 2 71.08 15.49 12.64
N GLY A 3 69.96 15.13 13.27
CA GLY A 3 69.50 13.76 13.21
C GLY A 3 68.34 13.43 14.14
N SER A 4 67.13 13.92 13.83
CA SER A 4 65.89 13.29 14.31
C SER A 4 64.66 13.81 13.54
N CYS A 5 64.53 13.51 12.25
CA CYS A 5 63.31 13.89 11.49
C CYS A 5 62.71 12.73 10.66
N LEU A 6 63.22 11.50 10.76
CA LEU A 6 62.78 10.37 9.93
C LEU A 6 61.93 9.32 10.67
N SER A 7 61.75 9.45 11.99
CA SER A 7 60.93 8.54 12.81
C SER A 7 59.44 8.90 12.84
N ASP A 8 59.06 10.15 12.56
CA ASP A 8 57.64 10.59 12.59
C ASP A 8 56.82 10.08 11.40
N SER A 9 57.40 9.99 10.20
CA SER A 9 56.64 9.60 9.00
C SER A 9 56.18 8.13 9.04
N ARG A 10 56.96 7.23 9.65
CA ARG A 10 56.61 5.80 9.73
C ARG A 10 55.55 5.53 10.79
N LEU A 11 55.65 6.22 11.93
CA LEU A 11 54.66 6.11 13.01
C LEU A 11 53.31 6.68 12.57
N TRP A 12 53.30 7.84 11.90
CA TRP A 12 52.06 8.42 11.41
C TRP A 12 51.38 7.55 10.33
N LYS A 13 52.16 6.98 9.41
CA LYS A 13 51.62 6.00 8.43
C LYS A 13 51.05 4.77 9.10
N ALA A 14 51.71 4.23 10.12
CA ALA A 14 51.23 3.07 10.86
C ALA A 14 49.94 3.37 11.63
N ILE A 15 49.83 4.55 12.27
CA ILE A 15 48.60 4.99 12.94
C ILE A 15 47.46 5.12 11.92
N HIS A 16 47.70 5.81 10.80
CA HIS A 16 46.69 5.99 9.76
C HIS A 16 46.26 4.65 9.12
N ASP A 17 47.20 3.71 8.91
CA ASP A 17 46.88 2.37 8.41
C ASP A 17 46.03 1.56 9.41
N LEU A 18 46.26 1.72 10.71
CA LEU A 18 45.45 1.09 11.76
C LEU A 18 44.05 1.72 11.85
N GLU A 19 43.93 3.04 11.78
CA GLU A 19 42.64 3.74 11.73
C GLU A 19 41.82 3.31 10.51
N ARG A 20 42.45 3.20 9.33
CA ARG A 20 41.79 2.68 8.12
C ARG A 20 41.30 1.25 8.33
N ARG A 21 42.13 0.36 8.88
CA ARG A 21 41.75 -1.04 9.15
C ARG A 21 40.63 -1.16 10.18
N LEU A 22 40.64 -0.35 11.23
CA LEU A 22 39.55 -0.31 12.21
C LEU A 22 38.23 0.13 11.56
N THR A 23 38.29 1.10 10.67
CA THR A 23 37.12 1.58 9.90
C THR A 23 36.60 0.50 8.93
N GLU A 24 37.50 -0.24 8.28
CA GLU A 24 37.16 -1.38 7.41
C GLU A 24 36.48 -2.50 8.19
N LEU A 25 37.01 -2.89 9.35
CA LEU A 25 36.42 -3.92 10.23
C LEU A 25 35.05 -3.50 10.78
N ASP A 26 34.87 -2.23 11.13
CA ASP A 26 33.56 -1.71 11.54
C ASP A 26 32.55 -1.72 10.39
N ALA A 27 32.99 -1.40 9.16
CA ALA A 27 32.15 -1.51 7.97
C ALA A 27 31.75 -2.96 7.68
N GLU A 28 32.68 -3.92 7.81
CA GLU A 28 32.40 -5.35 7.68
C GLU A 28 31.40 -5.84 8.73
N GLY A 29 31.58 -5.43 10.00
CA GLY A 29 30.64 -5.75 11.07
C GLY A 29 29.22 -5.20 10.81
N ARG A 30 29.12 -3.96 10.31
CA ARG A 30 27.83 -3.37 9.91
C ARG A 30 27.19 -4.09 8.73
N LEU A 31 27.98 -4.52 7.74
CA LEU A 31 27.48 -5.30 6.59
C LEU A 31 26.91 -6.65 7.03
N GLU A 32 27.58 -7.34 7.95
CA GLU A 32 27.09 -8.62 8.46
C GLU A 32 25.80 -8.46 9.28
N ALA A 33 25.74 -7.47 10.17
CA ALA A 33 24.51 -7.16 10.91
C ALA A 33 23.33 -6.79 9.98
N LEU A 34 23.59 -6.06 8.88
CA LEU A 34 22.58 -5.76 7.86
C LEU A 34 22.11 -7.03 7.13
N ARG A 35 23.03 -7.94 6.77
CA ARG A 35 22.66 -9.23 6.16
C ARG A 35 21.78 -10.07 7.07
N GLU A 36 22.14 -10.18 8.34
CA GLU A 36 21.33 -10.89 9.33
C GLU A 36 19.92 -10.28 9.44
N THR A 37 19.83 -8.94 9.46
CA THR A 37 18.55 -8.22 9.48
C THR A 37 17.71 -8.51 8.24
N VAL A 38 18.29 -8.47 7.05
CA VAL A 38 17.60 -8.78 5.79
C VAL A 38 17.09 -10.22 5.78
N VAL A 39 17.91 -11.18 6.22
CA VAL A 39 17.49 -12.59 6.33
C VAL A 39 16.33 -12.75 7.33
N ALA A 40 16.40 -12.08 8.48
CA ALA A 40 15.34 -12.13 9.47
C ALA A 40 14.02 -11.52 8.95
N LEU A 41 14.09 -10.39 8.23
CA LEU A 41 12.93 -9.77 7.60
C LEU A 41 12.35 -10.64 6.48
N GLY A 42 13.19 -11.27 5.66
CA GLY A 42 12.76 -12.21 4.63
C GLY A 42 11.94 -13.37 5.21
N ARG A 43 12.44 -14.00 6.28
CA ARG A 43 11.71 -15.08 6.98
C ARG A 43 10.36 -14.63 7.53
N ARG A 44 10.27 -13.41 8.05
CA ARG A 44 9.00 -12.85 8.55
C ARG A 44 8.01 -12.60 7.41
N ALA A 45 8.49 -12.10 6.27
CA ALA A 45 7.65 -11.89 5.09
C ALA A 45 7.13 -13.23 4.53
N GLU A 46 7.97 -14.24 4.42
CA GLU A 46 7.58 -15.60 4.00
C GLU A 46 6.52 -16.21 4.95
N ALA A 47 6.69 -16.04 6.26
CA ALA A 47 5.72 -16.52 7.24
C ALA A 47 4.37 -15.81 7.12
N MET A 48 4.37 -14.48 6.91
CA MET A 48 3.15 -13.70 6.67
C MET A 48 2.46 -14.12 5.37
N ASP A 49 3.22 -14.33 4.29
CA ASP A 49 2.68 -14.77 3.01
C ASP A 49 1.98 -16.13 3.13
N LEU A 50 2.60 -17.10 3.82
CA LEU A 50 1.97 -18.39 4.08
C LEU A 50 0.67 -18.26 4.89
N GLN A 51 0.65 -17.41 5.93
CA GLN A 51 -0.54 -17.17 6.74
C GLN A 51 -1.67 -16.50 5.95
N LEU A 52 -1.34 -15.52 5.11
CA LEU A 52 -2.29 -14.85 4.23
C LEU A 52 -2.89 -15.84 3.23
N ASN A 53 -2.06 -16.63 2.55
CA ASN A 53 -2.54 -17.66 1.62
C ASN A 53 -3.44 -18.70 2.31
N ALA A 54 -3.07 -19.14 3.52
CA ALA A 54 -3.91 -20.06 4.30
C ALA A 54 -5.27 -19.43 4.67
N LEU A 55 -5.28 -18.16 5.08
CA LEU A 55 -6.51 -17.43 5.39
C LEU A 55 -7.39 -17.28 4.14
N LEU A 56 -6.81 -16.90 3.00
CA LEU A 56 -7.54 -16.75 1.74
C LEU A 56 -8.17 -18.06 1.29
N GLY A 57 -7.41 -19.17 1.32
CA GLY A 57 -7.96 -20.49 1.00
C GLY A 57 -9.10 -20.91 1.93
N LEU A 58 -9.04 -20.54 3.22
CA LEU A 58 -10.14 -20.78 4.17
C LEU A 58 -11.38 -19.94 3.86
N LEU A 59 -11.21 -18.67 3.45
CA LEU A 59 -12.33 -17.79 3.10
C LEU A 59 -13.00 -18.25 1.80
N GLU A 60 -12.22 -18.65 0.81
CA GLU A 60 -12.70 -19.22 -0.45
C GLU A 60 -13.44 -20.55 -0.23
N ALA A 61 -12.86 -21.47 0.55
CA ALA A 61 -13.49 -22.76 0.86
C ALA A 61 -14.82 -22.61 1.62
N LYS A 62 -15.01 -21.50 2.35
CA LYS A 62 -16.26 -21.17 3.02
C LYS A 62 -17.24 -20.36 2.15
N GLY A 63 -16.86 -20.02 0.92
CA GLY A 63 -17.67 -19.21 0.01
C GLY A 63 -17.85 -17.76 0.46
N VAL A 64 -16.98 -17.25 1.35
CA VAL A 64 -17.09 -15.89 1.89
C VAL A 64 -16.64 -14.86 0.85
N LEU A 65 -15.64 -15.22 0.04
CA LEU A 65 -15.13 -14.39 -1.05
C LEU A 65 -14.44 -15.25 -2.11
N THR A 66 -14.47 -14.78 -3.35
CA THR A 66 -13.70 -15.31 -4.47
C THR A 66 -12.37 -14.58 -4.64
N LEU A 67 -11.41 -15.22 -5.31
CA LEU A 67 -10.12 -14.58 -5.61
C LEU A 67 -10.26 -13.30 -6.45
N ASP A 68 -11.26 -13.26 -7.34
CA ASP A 68 -11.57 -12.08 -8.15
C ASP A 68 -12.08 -10.91 -7.28
N GLU A 69 -12.94 -11.19 -6.30
CA GLU A 69 -13.42 -10.19 -5.33
C GLU A 69 -12.30 -9.65 -4.45
N LEU A 70 -11.34 -10.51 -4.08
CA LEU A 70 -10.14 -10.10 -3.35
C LEU A 70 -9.25 -9.19 -4.19
N SER A 71 -9.00 -9.57 -5.45
CA SER A 71 -8.22 -8.76 -6.39
C SER A 71 -8.89 -7.39 -6.59
N ASP A 72 -10.20 -7.36 -6.79
CA ASP A 72 -10.99 -6.13 -6.87
C ASP A 72 -10.94 -5.31 -5.57
N ALA A 73 -10.89 -5.95 -4.40
CA ALA A 73 -10.71 -5.27 -3.12
C ALA A 73 -9.30 -4.68 -2.97
N ALA A 74 -8.26 -5.42 -3.36
CA ALA A 74 -6.87 -4.98 -3.31
C ALA A 74 -6.64 -3.76 -4.21
N VAL A 75 -7.13 -3.80 -5.46
CA VAL A 75 -7.06 -2.65 -6.37
C VAL A 75 -7.87 -1.47 -5.85
N ARG A 76 -9.03 -1.70 -5.20
CA ARG A 76 -9.79 -0.60 -4.59
C ARG A 76 -9.05 0.04 -3.42
N LEU A 77 -8.33 -0.75 -2.61
CA LEU A 77 -7.53 -0.25 -1.49
C LEU A 77 -6.31 0.53 -1.98
N ASP A 78 -5.63 0.04 -3.02
CA ASP A 78 -4.49 0.71 -3.65
C ASP A 78 -4.92 1.99 -4.38
N LEU A 79 -6.04 2.00 -5.11
CA LEU A 79 -6.53 3.23 -5.74
C LEU A 79 -7.12 4.23 -4.72
N ALA A 80 -7.45 3.78 -3.51
CA ALA A 80 -8.03 4.60 -2.47
C ALA A 80 -7.00 5.48 -1.74
N ASP A 81 -5.73 5.13 -1.75
CA ASP A 81 -4.68 5.93 -1.12
C ASP A 81 -4.16 7.06 -2.05
N GLY A 82 -4.65 7.14 -3.28
CA GLY A 82 -4.37 8.22 -4.23
C GLY A 82 -2.97 8.18 -4.87
N VAL A 83 -2.14 7.18 -4.56
CA VAL A 83 -0.83 6.98 -5.18
C VAL A 83 -0.57 5.48 -5.32
N GLU A 84 -0.43 5.00 -6.55
CA GLU A 84 -0.05 3.61 -6.85
C GLU A 84 1.43 3.34 -6.46
N ASP A 85 1.74 3.40 -5.16
CA ASP A 85 3.04 3.14 -4.53
C ASP A 85 3.03 1.89 -3.61
N GLY A 86 1.86 1.25 -3.46
CA GLY A 86 1.65 0.09 -2.61
C GLY A 86 1.56 0.40 -1.11
N ARG A 87 1.20 1.64 -0.71
CA ARG A 87 1.11 2.06 0.69
C ARG A 87 -0.25 2.69 1.03
N MET A 88 -1.01 2.02 1.89
CA MET A 88 -2.31 2.53 2.37
C MET A 88 -2.20 3.85 3.17
N GLY A 89 -2.65 4.95 2.57
CA GLY A 89 -2.92 6.24 3.22
C GLY A 89 -4.35 6.33 3.76
N ALA A 90 -4.52 6.81 4.99
CA ALA A 90 -5.79 6.74 5.73
C ALA A 90 -6.91 7.70 5.25
N ASP A 91 -6.60 8.75 4.46
CA ASP A 91 -7.51 9.89 4.23
C ASP A 91 -7.98 10.11 2.78
N LEU A 92 -7.64 9.24 1.81
CA LEU A 92 -7.78 9.57 0.38
C LEU A 92 -8.97 8.92 -0.36
N VAL A 93 -9.67 7.97 0.27
CA VAL A 93 -10.80 7.22 -0.33
C VAL A 93 -11.97 8.12 -0.73
N ALA A 94 -12.27 9.14 0.07
CA ALA A 94 -13.46 9.98 -0.11
C ALA A 94 -13.37 10.93 -1.31
N HIS A 95 -12.16 11.21 -1.80
CA HIS A 95 -11.89 12.24 -2.79
C HIS A 95 -11.25 11.72 -4.08
N ALA A 96 -11.06 10.40 -4.21
CA ALA A 96 -10.52 9.82 -5.42
C ALA A 96 -11.47 10.05 -6.63
N PRO A 97 -10.96 10.54 -7.78
CA PRO A 97 -11.77 10.68 -8.99
C PRO A 97 -12.27 9.32 -9.47
N ARG A 98 -13.44 9.31 -10.10
CA ARG A 98 -14.14 8.07 -10.49
C ARG A 98 -14.26 7.97 -12.01
N CYS A 99 -14.21 6.74 -12.50
CA CYS A 99 -14.46 6.45 -13.90
C CYS A 99 -15.88 6.89 -14.29
N PRO A 100 -16.07 7.67 -15.37
CA PRO A 100 -17.40 8.13 -15.78
C PRO A 100 -18.28 6.99 -16.33
N SER A 101 -17.69 5.87 -16.74
CA SER A 101 -18.41 4.71 -17.30
C SER A 101 -18.83 3.71 -16.23
N CYS A 102 -17.89 3.27 -15.37
CA CYS A 102 -18.15 2.21 -14.39
C CYS A 102 -18.23 2.71 -12.93
N ALA A 103 -18.03 4.01 -12.69
CA ALA A 103 -18.04 4.65 -11.36
C ALA A 103 -17.05 4.10 -10.33
N ARG A 104 -16.13 3.20 -10.72
CA ARG A 104 -15.03 2.74 -9.88
C ARG A 104 -14.01 3.87 -9.67
N PRO A 105 -13.34 3.96 -8.50
CA PRO A 105 -12.22 4.87 -8.30
C PRO A 105 -11.14 4.64 -9.36
N VAL A 106 -10.49 5.71 -9.81
CA VAL A 106 -9.41 5.62 -10.79
C VAL A 106 -8.25 6.53 -10.40
N ASN A 107 -7.04 6.08 -10.73
CA ASN A 107 -5.85 6.92 -10.63
C ASN A 107 -5.96 8.05 -11.68
N PRO A 108 -5.97 9.34 -11.27
CA PRO A 108 -6.07 10.47 -12.20
C PRO A 108 -4.91 10.56 -13.20
N GLY A 109 -3.76 9.93 -12.91
CA GLY A 109 -2.62 9.86 -13.83
C GLY A 109 -2.79 8.90 -15.01
N ARG A 110 -3.84 8.07 -15.03
CA ARG A 110 -4.08 7.09 -16.11
C ARG A 110 -4.98 7.70 -17.19
N SER A 111 -4.69 7.36 -18.45
CA SER A 111 -5.51 7.74 -19.61
C SER A 111 -6.65 6.76 -19.90
N ARG A 112 -6.67 5.58 -19.26
CA ARG A 112 -7.73 4.56 -19.38
C ARG A 112 -8.05 3.92 -18.03
N CYS A 113 -9.32 3.60 -17.81
CA CYS A 113 -9.80 2.86 -16.67
C CYS A 113 -9.29 1.43 -16.70
N VAL A 114 -8.67 0.96 -15.62
CA VAL A 114 -8.16 -0.41 -15.49
C VAL A 114 -9.25 -1.47 -15.49
N PHE A 115 -10.47 -1.09 -15.08
CA PHE A 115 -11.57 -2.02 -14.92
C PHE A 115 -12.42 -2.19 -16.18
N CYS A 116 -12.68 -1.11 -16.91
CA CYS A 116 -13.59 -1.14 -18.06
C CYS A 116 -12.96 -0.63 -19.37
N GLY A 117 -11.69 -0.21 -19.36
CA GLY A 117 -10.97 0.26 -20.55
C GLY A 117 -11.37 1.64 -21.09
N THR A 118 -12.40 2.27 -20.52
CA THR A 118 -12.87 3.60 -20.91
C THR A 118 -11.76 4.65 -20.74
N GLU A 119 -11.64 5.56 -21.70
CA GLU A 119 -10.69 6.67 -21.59
C GLU A 119 -11.05 7.60 -20.43
N LEU A 120 -10.02 8.00 -19.69
CA LEU A 120 -10.14 8.89 -18.54
C LEU A 120 -9.74 10.31 -18.94
N PRO A 121 -10.41 11.34 -18.39
CA PRO A 121 -10.02 12.72 -18.63
C PRO A 121 -8.60 12.98 -18.09
N PRO A 122 -7.82 13.86 -18.75
CA PRO A 122 -6.42 14.10 -18.39
C PRO A 122 -6.28 14.67 -16.96
N ALA A 123 -5.23 14.21 -16.26
CA ALA A 123 -4.86 14.67 -14.93
C ALA A 123 -4.76 16.19 -14.89
N GLY A 124 -5.55 16.84 -14.03
CA GLY A 124 -5.46 18.29 -13.80
C GLY A 124 -6.64 19.12 -14.26
N VAL A 125 -7.77 18.53 -14.69
CA VAL A 125 -9.04 19.27 -14.75
C VAL A 125 -9.61 19.35 -13.32
N PRO A 126 -9.60 20.53 -12.66
CA PRO A 126 -10.29 20.70 -11.40
C PRO A 126 -11.79 20.62 -11.72
N GLY A 127 -12.43 19.50 -11.39
CA GLY A 127 -13.85 19.28 -11.69
C GLY A 127 -14.27 17.89 -12.13
N ALA A 128 -13.35 16.94 -12.37
CA ALA A 128 -13.72 15.52 -12.64
C ALA A 128 -14.03 14.70 -11.36
N GLY A 129 -14.28 15.41 -10.27
CA GLY A 129 -14.68 14.90 -8.97
C GLY A 129 -15.12 16.09 -8.15
N ASP A 130 -16.24 16.71 -8.55
CA ASP A 130 -16.88 17.69 -7.68
C ASP A 130 -17.23 16.96 -6.36
N PRO A 131 -16.70 17.36 -5.19
CA PRO A 131 -17.14 16.80 -3.91
C PRO A 131 -18.63 17.06 -3.64
N ALA A 132 -19.29 17.91 -4.45
CA ALA A 132 -20.73 18.05 -4.50
C ALA A 132 -21.44 17.01 -5.39
N ALA A 133 -20.72 16.00 -5.93
CA ALA A 133 -21.32 14.86 -6.61
C ALA A 133 -22.33 14.21 -5.67
N ARG A 134 -23.60 14.29 -6.05
CA ARG A 134 -24.73 13.80 -5.25
C ARG A 134 -24.41 12.40 -4.73
N PRO A 135 -24.55 12.13 -3.42
CA PRO A 135 -24.25 10.82 -2.88
C PRO A 135 -25.04 9.78 -3.66
N ARG A 136 -24.36 8.74 -4.13
CA ARG A 136 -25.01 7.64 -4.83
C ARG A 136 -26.01 7.02 -3.87
N ILE A 137 -27.25 6.89 -4.32
CA ILE A 137 -28.33 6.32 -3.51
C ILE A 137 -28.48 4.85 -3.87
N VAL A 138 -28.46 3.99 -2.87
CA VAL A 138 -28.73 2.55 -2.98
C VAL A 138 -29.98 2.21 -2.19
N ALA A 139 -30.72 1.19 -2.61
CA ALA A 139 -31.87 0.70 -1.87
C ALA A 139 -31.43 -0.34 -0.85
N CYS A 140 -31.91 -0.24 0.39
CA CYS A 140 -31.68 -1.25 1.41
C CYS A 140 -32.33 -2.57 0.99
N ALA A 141 -31.56 -3.65 0.93
CA ALA A 141 -32.02 -4.99 0.57
C ALA A 141 -33.10 -5.55 1.52
N ARG A 142 -33.14 -5.07 2.77
CA ARG A 142 -34.12 -5.53 3.78
C ARG A 142 -35.40 -4.68 3.82
N CYS A 143 -35.29 -3.36 3.83
CA CYS A 143 -36.45 -2.47 4.00
C CYS A 143 -36.80 -1.60 2.77
N GLY A 144 -35.99 -1.64 1.72
CA GLY A 144 -36.16 -0.82 0.51
C GLY A 144 -35.81 0.65 0.66
N GLU A 145 -35.39 1.10 1.85
CA GLU A 145 -35.05 2.50 2.12
C GLU A 145 -33.89 2.98 1.24
N SER A 146 -34.05 4.16 0.64
CA SER A 146 -33.00 4.85 -0.10
C SER A 146 -31.97 5.42 0.85
N ILE A 147 -30.74 4.89 0.81
CA ILE A 147 -29.64 5.32 1.66
C ILE A 147 -28.48 5.79 0.80
N ALA A 148 -27.71 6.76 1.29
CA ALA A 148 -26.45 7.10 0.67
C ALA A 148 -25.51 5.88 0.77
N GLU A 149 -24.83 5.55 -0.33
CA GLU A 149 -23.96 4.38 -0.45
C GLU A 149 -22.89 4.35 0.65
N ARG A 150 -22.36 5.52 1.05
CA ARG A 150 -21.39 5.67 2.15
C ARG A 150 -21.94 5.30 3.53
N ASP A 151 -23.26 5.34 3.70
CA ASP A 151 -23.96 5.04 4.96
C ASP A 151 -24.52 3.60 4.95
N ALA A 152 -24.28 2.84 3.88
CA ALA A 152 -24.73 1.46 3.73
C ALA A 152 -23.71 0.46 4.29
N TYR A 153 -24.21 -0.62 4.88
CA TYR A 153 -23.43 -1.80 5.22
C TYR A 153 -23.67 -2.88 4.15
N TYR A 154 -22.64 -3.58 3.69
CA TYR A 154 -22.80 -4.63 2.68
C TYR A 154 -22.84 -6.01 3.35
N THR A 155 -23.90 -6.76 3.06
CA THR A 155 -24.13 -8.14 3.52
C THR A 155 -24.33 -9.05 2.31
N GLU A 156 -24.46 -10.37 2.54
CA GLU A 156 -24.79 -11.35 1.49
C GLU A 156 -26.09 -11.01 0.75
N ASP A 157 -27.06 -10.39 1.44
CA ASP A 157 -28.34 -9.96 0.85
C ASP A 157 -28.22 -8.66 0.01
N GLY A 158 -27.06 -8.01 -0.01
CA GLY A 158 -26.83 -6.70 -0.62
C GLY A 158 -26.63 -5.57 0.41
N ALA A 159 -26.81 -4.31 -0.04
CA ALA A 159 -26.62 -3.13 0.80
C ALA A 159 -27.76 -2.98 1.81
N VAL A 160 -27.46 -2.78 3.10
CA VAL A 160 -28.44 -2.60 4.17
C VAL A 160 -28.25 -1.29 4.92
N CYS A 161 -29.35 -0.66 5.35
CA CYS A 161 -29.30 0.59 6.10
C CYS A 161 -28.80 0.36 7.55
N PRO A 162 -28.30 1.41 8.24
CA PRO A 162 -27.80 1.27 9.62
C PRO A 162 -28.82 0.69 10.61
N ARG A 163 -30.12 0.91 10.36
CA ARG A 163 -31.20 0.36 11.19
C ARG A 163 -31.40 -1.15 10.98
N CYS A 164 -31.32 -1.60 9.73
CA CYS A 164 -31.46 -3.00 9.36
C CYS A 164 -30.22 -3.83 9.66
N PHE A 165 -29.04 -3.19 9.76
CA PHE A 165 -27.79 -3.85 10.14
C PHE A 165 -27.70 -4.17 11.63
N ARG A 166 -28.28 -3.31 12.50
CA ARG A 166 -28.26 -3.50 13.96
C ARG A 166 -29.34 -4.45 14.51
N ARG A 167 -30.16 -5.04 13.65
CA ARG A 167 -31.25 -5.96 14.00
C ARG A 167 -30.92 -7.36 13.51
#